data_AF-A0A0X8JJZ2-F1
#
_entry.id   AF-A0A0X8JJZ2-F1
#
_cell.length_a   1.000
_cell.length_b   1.000
_cell.length_c   1.000
_cell.angle_alpha   90.00
_cell.angle_beta   90.00
_cell.angle_gamma   90.00
#
_symmetry.space_group_name_H-M   'P 1'
#
loop_
_entity.id
_entity.type
_entity.pdbx_description
1 polymer ?
#
loop_
_entity_poly.entity_id
_entity_poly.type
_entity_poly.pdbx_seq_one_letter_code
_entity_poly.pdbx_strand_id
1 'polypeptide(L)'
;METRSEELQEKASAIMALAENFQHELSDPLLKIWLRNLDPWPANIVENAVAMVLRNYKGWKFPSYSVLQSALDELCGKSQAQLRDQAIAEWGLLMRNISLRGTRNEPEHHPTTAYVIRLLGGWANVCQWKLAELDFKQRNFLDLWIQSHGKTDVLAQGAFAIAQTSAAVADKAIMPLLELHKVWPQQKRESPPPGLPAAQNK
;
A
#
# COMPACT_ATOMS: atom_id res chain seq x y z
N MET A 1 9.56 32.16 -16.07
CA MET A 1 9.50 31.93 -14.60
C MET A 1 8.20 32.48 -14.00
N GLU A 2 7.54 33.46 -14.64
CA GLU A 2 6.27 34.04 -14.16
C GLU A 2 5.11 33.03 -14.05
N THR A 3 4.99 32.09 -14.99
CA THR A 3 3.88 31.13 -15.04
C THR A 3 3.73 30.24 -13.79
N ARG A 4 4.84 29.81 -13.17
CA ARG A 4 4.79 28.94 -11.99
C ARG A 4 4.34 29.69 -10.73
N SER A 5 4.69 30.97 -10.63
CA SER A 5 4.30 31.81 -9.49
C SER A 5 2.82 32.15 -9.54
N GLU A 6 2.32 32.46 -10.73
CA GLU A 6 0.90 32.73 -10.99
C GLU A 6 0.06 31.47 -10.71
N GLU A 7 0.46 30.32 -11.25
CA GLU A 7 -0.24 29.05 -11.06
C GLU A 7 -0.31 28.63 -9.58
N LEU A 8 0.75 28.87 -8.80
CA LEU A 8 0.76 28.60 -7.37
C LEU A 8 -0.22 29.50 -6.62
N GLN A 9 -0.34 30.75 -7.06
CA GLN A 9 -1.23 31.74 -6.46
C GLN A 9 -2.70 31.45 -6.78
N GLU A 10 -3.01 30.98 -7.99
CA GLU A 10 -4.34 30.48 -8.36
C GLU A 10 -4.74 29.29 -7.49
N LYS A 11 -3.86 28.29 -7.35
CA LYS A 11 -4.10 27.14 -6.44
C LYS A 11 -4.31 27.57 -5.00
N ALA A 12 -3.48 28.50 -4.50
CA ALA A 12 -3.63 29.02 -3.15
C ALA A 12 -4.97 29.72 -2.96
N SER A 13 -5.40 30.51 -3.94
CA SER A 13 -6.68 31.22 -3.93
C SER A 13 -7.86 30.25 -3.88
N ALA A 14 -7.81 29.16 -4.65
CA ALA A 14 -8.83 28.11 -4.62
C ALA A 14 -8.94 27.44 -3.23
N ILE A 15 -7.81 27.12 -2.60
CA ILE A 15 -7.80 26.51 -1.26
C ILE A 15 -8.27 27.50 -0.17
N MET A 16 -7.90 28.78 -0.28
CA MET A 16 -8.40 29.81 0.63
C MET A 16 -9.91 29.99 0.48
N ALA A 17 -10.44 30.02 -0.74
CA ALA A 17 -11.89 30.07 -0.98
C ALA A 17 -12.63 28.87 -0.36
N LEU A 18 -12.02 27.67 -0.44
CA LEU A 18 -12.53 26.49 0.26
C LEU A 18 -12.56 26.70 1.78
N ALA A 19 -11.49 27.25 2.37
CA ALA A 19 -11.41 27.50 3.80
C ALA A 19 -12.41 28.57 4.27
N GLU A 20 -12.54 29.66 3.51
CA GLU A 20 -13.51 30.74 3.75
C GLU A 20 -14.95 30.22 3.78
N ASN A 21 -15.33 29.33 2.86
CA ASN A 21 -16.68 28.75 2.83
C ASN A 21 -17.05 28.01 4.13
N PHE A 22 -16.07 27.41 4.81
CA PHE A 22 -16.27 26.71 6.08
C PHE A 22 -15.88 27.57 7.30
N GLN A 23 -15.60 28.86 7.10
CA GLN A 23 -15.11 29.78 8.15
C GLN A 23 -13.89 29.19 8.90
N HIS A 24 -13.04 28.48 8.16
CA HIS A 24 -11.86 27.83 8.72
C HIS A 24 -10.61 28.67 8.47
N GLU A 25 -9.85 28.93 9.53
CA GLU A 25 -8.54 29.56 9.41
C GLU A 25 -7.49 28.52 9.03
N LEU A 26 -6.99 28.61 7.81
CA LEU A 26 -5.93 27.75 7.33
C LEU A 26 -4.57 28.33 7.73
N SER A 27 -3.77 27.57 8.46
CA SER A 27 -2.41 28.01 8.81
C SER A 27 -1.47 27.96 7.62
N ASP A 28 -0.52 28.90 7.53
CA ASP A 28 0.49 28.94 6.47
C ASP A 28 1.26 27.61 6.28
N PRO A 29 1.66 26.89 7.36
CA PRO A 29 2.33 25.60 7.21
C PRO A 29 1.43 24.55 6.54
N LEU A 30 0.13 24.54 6.88
CA LEU A 30 -0.83 23.59 6.31
C LEU A 30 -1.10 23.91 4.83
N LEU A 31 -1.30 25.19 4.51
CA LEU A 31 -1.44 25.65 3.13
C LEU A 31 -0.23 25.24 2.28
N LYS A 32 0.98 25.45 2.79
CA LYS A 32 2.21 25.07 2.10
C LYS A 32 2.30 23.56 1.82
N ILE A 33 1.85 22.72 2.76
CA ILE A 33 1.80 21.26 2.57
C ILE A 33 0.78 20.88 1.50
N TRP A 34 -0.41 21.49 1.53
CA TRP A 34 -1.44 21.25 0.52
C TRP A 34 -0.95 21.65 -0.87
N LEU A 35 -0.38 22.85 -1.02
CA LEU A 35 0.17 23.33 -2.29
C LEU A 35 1.27 22.41 -2.83
N ARG A 36 2.14 21.88 -1.96
CA ARG A 36 3.16 20.89 -2.37
C ARG A 36 2.52 19.61 -2.91
N ASN A 37 1.44 19.12 -2.30
CA ASN A 37 0.74 17.94 -2.78
C ASN A 37 -0.07 18.23 -4.07
N LEU A 38 -0.41 19.49 -4.32
CA LEU A 38 -1.12 19.96 -5.50
C LEU A 38 -0.20 20.33 -6.67
N ASP A 39 1.13 20.35 -6.47
CA ASP A 39 2.13 20.65 -7.51
C ASP A 39 1.93 19.84 -8.81
N PRO A 40 1.55 18.54 -8.79
CA PRO A 40 1.32 17.76 -10.02
C PRO A 40 0.07 18.15 -10.82
N TRP A 41 -0.86 18.93 -10.25
CA TRP A 41 -2.15 19.23 -10.86
C TRP A 41 -2.18 20.67 -11.35
N PRO A 42 -2.66 20.96 -12.57
CA PRO A 42 -2.77 22.33 -13.04
C PRO A 42 -3.85 23.11 -12.27
N ALA A 43 -3.70 24.43 -12.14
CA ALA A 43 -4.56 25.28 -11.32
C ALA A 43 -6.06 25.15 -11.67
N ASN A 44 -6.41 25.15 -12.94
CA ASN A 44 -7.78 24.97 -13.42
C ASN A 44 -8.43 23.65 -12.93
N ILE A 45 -7.66 22.58 -12.79
CA ILE A 45 -8.16 21.28 -12.28
C ILE A 45 -8.36 21.36 -10.76
N VAL A 46 -7.46 22.04 -10.05
CA VAL A 46 -7.61 22.28 -8.60
C VAL A 46 -8.85 23.12 -8.31
N GLU A 47 -9.09 24.18 -9.07
CA GLU A 47 -10.29 25.01 -8.94
C GLU A 47 -11.57 24.21 -9.17
N ASN A 48 -11.63 23.42 -10.24
CA ASN A 48 -12.78 22.55 -10.52
C ASN A 48 -12.99 21.52 -9.40
N ALA A 49 -11.92 20.97 -8.83
CA ALA A 49 -12.01 20.02 -7.72
C ALA A 49 -12.55 20.69 -6.45
N VAL A 50 -12.08 21.90 -6.13
CA VAL A 50 -12.62 22.71 -5.02
C VAL A 50 -14.11 22.99 -5.24
N ALA A 51 -14.50 23.43 -6.44
CA ALA A 51 -15.90 23.68 -6.76
C ALA A 51 -16.77 22.42 -6.61
N MET A 52 -16.24 21.25 -6.97
CA MET A 52 -16.94 19.99 -6.80
C MET A 52 -17.07 19.59 -5.32
N VAL A 53 -16.05 19.81 -4.50
CA VAL A 53 -16.12 19.61 -3.05
C VAL A 53 -17.18 20.52 -2.44
N LEU A 54 -17.18 21.82 -2.77
CA LEU A 54 -18.18 22.78 -2.28
C LEU A 54 -19.62 22.36 -2.64
N ARG A 55 -19.83 21.80 -3.83
CA ARG A 55 -21.15 21.36 -4.29
C ARG A 55 -21.64 20.07 -3.63
N ASN A 56 -20.73 19.11 -3.42
CA ASN A 56 -21.10 17.73 -3.11
C ASN A 56 -20.80 17.32 -1.66
N TYR A 57 -19.89 18.00 -0.98
CA TYR A 57 -19.50 17.67 0.39
C TYR A 57 -20.58 18.12 1.38
N LYS A 58 -21.16 17.16 2.11
CA LYS A 58 -22.26 17.40 3.07
C LYS A 58 -21.79 17.51 4.52
N GLY A 59 -20.48 17.48 4.77
CA GLY A 59 -19.93 17.62 6.12
C GLY A 59 -19.98 19.07 6.59
N TRP A 60 -20.23 19.27 7.89
CA TRP A 60 -20.21 20.61 8.51
C TRP A 60 -18.80 21.08 8.89
N LYS A 61 -17.83 20.16 8.95
CA LYS A 61 -16.43 20.47 9.24
C LYS A 61 -15.68 20.80 7.96
N PHE A 62 -14.59 21.55 8.08
CA PHE A 62 -13.67 21.77 6.97
C PHE A 62 -13.20 20.43 6.37
N PRO A 63 -13.33 20.23 5.05
CA PRO A 63 -12.95 18.97 4.41
C PRO A 63 -11.45 18.71 4.52
N SER A 64 -11.08 17.46 4.76
CA SER A 64 -9.68 17.04 4.72
C SER A 64 -9.13 17.03 3.29
N TYR A 65 -7.80 17.06 3.16
CA TYR A 65 -7.13 16.96 1.86
C TYR A 65 -7.60 15.72 1.07
N SER A 66 -7.90 14.60 1.74
CA SER A 66 -8.40 13.38 1.08
C SER A 66 -9.72 13.59 0.35
N VAL A 67 -10.60 14.48 0.83
CA VAL A 67 -11.86 14.80 0.15
C VAL A 67 -11.58 15.55 -1.15
N LEU A 68 -10.67 16.53 -1.11
CA LEU A 68 -10.22 17.23 -2.31
C LEU A 68 -9.49 16.30 -3.28
N GLN A 69 -8.69 15.37 -2.77
CA GLN A 69 -8.01 14.36 -3.57
C GLN A 69 -8.99 13.46 -4.33
N SER A 70 -10.05 12.98 -3.67
CA SER A 70 -11.12 12.23 -4.35
C SER A 70 -11.77 13.03 -5.47
N ALA A 71 -11.96 14.34 -5.27
CA ALA A 71 -12.52 15.22 -6.29
C ALA A 71 -11.57 15.43 -7.48
N LEU A 72 -10.27 15.58 -7.22
CA LEU A 72 -9.23 15.66 -8.27
C LEU A 72 -9.18 14.37 -9.11
N ASP A 73 -9.22 13.22 -8.45
CA ASP A 73 -9.18 11.92 -9.10
C ASP A 73 -10.41 11.71 -10.00
N GLU A 74 -11.60 12.10 -9.54
CA GLU A 74 -12.84 12.01 -10.32
C GLU A 74 -12.82 12.91 -11.56
N LEU A 75 -12.34 14.16 -11.44
CA LEU A 75 -12.26 15.10 -12.57
C LEU A 75 -11.25 14.69 -13.64
N CYS A 76 -10.16 14.04 -13.24
CA CYS A 76 -9.11 13.62 -14.17
C CYS A 76 -9.41 12.28 -14.85
N GLY A 77 -10.61 11.73 -14.69
CA GLY A 77 -10.97 10.42 -15.22
C GLY A 77 -10.26 9.27 -14.48
N LYS A 78 -9.49 9.54 -13.41
CA LYS A 78 -9.06 8.51 -12.45
C LYS A 78 -10.21 8.15 -11.52
N SER A 79 -11.43 8.07 -12.04
CA SER A 79 -12.56 7.64 -11.24
C SER A 79 -12.23 6.24 -10.74
N GLN A 80 -12.45 6.01 -9.45
CA GLN A 80 -12.29 4.68 -8.85
C GLN A 80 -13.01 3.60 -9.68
N ALA A 81 -14.07 3.97 -10.40
CA ALA A 81 -14.77 3.10 -11.34
C ALA A 81 -13.88 2.66 -12.53
N GLN A 82 -13.20 3.58 -13.22
CA GLN A 82 -12.32 3.20 -14.35
C GLN A 82 -11.12 2.35 -13.90
N LEU A 83 -10.51 2.70 -12.77
CA LEU A 83 -9.43 1.88 -12.18
C LEU A 83 -9.93 0.50 -11.78
N ARG A 84 -11.15 0.41 -11.25
CA ARG A 84 -11.78 -0.86 -10.92
C ARG A 84 -12.09 -1.68 -12.16
N ASP A 85 -12.58 -1.06 -13.23
CA ASP A 85 -12.85 -1.74 -14.50
C ASP A 85 -11.56 -2.29 -15.12
N GLN A 86 -10.46 -1.53 -15.08
CA GLN A 86 -9.14 -1.99 -15.49
C GLN A 86 -8.63 -3.14 -14.61
N ALA A 87 -8.78 -3.03 -13.29
CA ALA A 87 -8.40 -4.11 -12.38
C ALA A 87 -9.20 -5.40 -12.64
N ILE A 88 -10.50 -5.28 -12.97
CA ILE A 88 -11.36 -6.40 -13.36
C ILE A 88 -10.88 -7.02 -14.68
N ALA A 89 -10.52 -6.20 -15.67
CA ALA A 89 -9.98 -6.69 -16.93
C ALA A 89 -8.65 -7.45 -16.73
N GLU A 90 -7.75 -6.90 -15.91
CA GLU A 90 -6.48 -7.53 -15.54
C GLU A 90 -6.68 -8.83 -14.76
N TRP A 91 -7.67 -8.89 -13.86
CA TRP A 91 -8.06 -10.13 -13.19
C TRP A 91 -8.53 -11.19 -14.19
N GLY A 92 -9.37 -10.82 -15.16
CA GLY A 92 -9.82 -11.73 -16.22
C GLY A 92 -8.65 -12.25 -17.05
N LEU A 93 -7.70 -11.38 -17.40
CA LEU A 93 -6.48 -11.75 -18.13
C LEU A 93 -5.59 -12.68 -17.29
N LEU A 94 -5.45 -12.42 -16.00
CA LEU A 94 -4.72 -13.26 -15.05
C LEU A 94 -5.31 -14.66 -15.01
N MET A 95 -6.62 -14.80 -14.82
CA MET A 95 -7.30 -16.10 -14.78
C MET A 95 -7.13 -16.86 -16.10
N ARG A 96 -7.27 -16.18 -17.23
CA ARG A 96 -7.02 -16.77 -18.56
C ARG A 96 -5.58 -17.28 -18.68
N ASN A 97 -4.61 -16.50 -18.24
CA ASN A 97 -3.20 -16.87 -18.28
C ASN A 97 -2.89 -18.07 -17.38
N ILE A 98 -3.46 -18.13 -16.18
CA ILE A 98 -3.31 -19.28 -15.28
C ILE A 98 -3.80 -20.55 -15.97
N SER A 99 -5.00 -20.50 -16.57
CA SER A 99 -5.59 -21.65 -17.27
C SER A 99 -4.77 -22.09 -18.49
N LEU A 100 -4.20 -21.16 -19.27
CA LEU A 100 -3.48 -21.47 -20.50
C LEU A 100 -2.02 -21.85 -20.31
N ARG A 101 -1.35 -21.26 -19.32
CA ARG A 101 0.12 -21.34 -19.19
C ARG A 101 0.56 -22.25 -18.06
N GLY A 102 -0.26 -22.40 -17.02
CA GLY A 102 0.09 -23.16 -15.82
C GLY A 102 1.30 -22.60 -15.06
N THR A 103 1.77 -23.37 -14.09
CA THR A 103 2.74 -22.92 -13.07
C THR A 103 4.13 -22.56 -13.59
N ARG A 104 4.55 -23.11 -14.74
CA ARG A 104 5.95 -22.99 -15.22
C ARG A 104 6.18 -21.91 -16.27
N ASN A 105 5.11 -21.36 -16.86
CA ASN A 105 5.22 -20.43 -17.98
C ASN A 105 4.58 -19.08 -17.64
N GLU A 106 5.17 -18.35 -16.69
CA GLU A 106 4.70 -16.99 -16.36
C GLU A 106 4.78 -16.08 -17.60
N PRO A 107 3.66 -15.49 -18.05
CA PRO A 107 3.69 -14.53 -19.15
C PRO A 107 4.13 -13.14 -18.68
N GLU A 108 4.44 -12.26 -19.63
CA GLU A 108 4.64 -10.85 -19.31
C GLU A 108 3.31 -10.20 -18.90
N HIS A 109 3.30 -9.57 -17.73
CA HIS A 109 2.12 -8.96 -17.12
C HIS A 109 2.23 -7.44 -17.12
N HIS A 110 1.07 -6.75 -17.04
CA HIS A 110 1.04 -5.33 -16.75
C HIS A 110 1.87 -5.03 -15.47
N PRO A 111 2.65 -3.93 -15.39
CA PRO A 111 3.55 -3.67 -14.26
C PRO A 111 2.89 -3.76 -12.88
N THR A 112 1.67 -3.23 -12.76
CA THR A 112 0.86 -3.33 -11.52
C THR A 112 0.44 -4.76 -11.22
N THR A 113 0.04 -5.52 -12.24
CA THR A 113 -0.35 -6.93 -12.11
C THR A 113 0.84 -7.78 -11.67
N ALA A 114 2.02 -7.59 -12.28
CA ALA A 114 3.26 -8.25 -11.88
C ALA A 114 3.63 -7.96 -10.42
N TYR A 115 3.50 -6.70 -10.00
CA TYR A 115 3.73 -6.30 -8.61
C TYR A 115 2.75 -7.00 -7.64
N VAL A 116 1.45 -7.00 -7.94
CA VAL A 116 0.45 -7.66 -7.11
C VAL A 116 0.66 -9.17 -7.05
N ILE A 117 1.02 -9.82 -8.16
CA ILE A 117 1.36 -11.26 -8.18
C ILE A 117 2.51 -11.55 -7.21
N ARG A 118 3.56 -10.72 -7.19
CA ARG A 118 4.66 -10.86 -6.24
C ARG A 118 4.20 -10.72 -4.78
N LEU A 119 3.34 -9.74 -4.48
CA LEU A 119 2.75 -9.59 -3.14
C LEU A 119 1.92 -10.81 -2.73
N LEU A 120 1.26 -11.45 -3.69
CA LEU A 120 0.45 -12.65 -3.47
C LEU A 120 1.27 -13.94 -3.45
N GLY A 121 2.60 -13.86 -3.38
CA GLY A 121 3.50 -15.02 -3.27
C GLY A 121 4.04 -15.53 -4.61
N GLY A 122 3.92 -14.75 -5.67
CA GLY A 122 4.45 -15.06 -7.00
C GLY A 122 3.55 -15.97 -7.84
N TRP A 123 3.92 -16.11 -9.11
CA TRP A 123 3.14 -16.84 -10.12
C TRP A 123 2.81 -18.27 -9.71
N ALA A 124 3.79 -19.00 -9.17
CA ALA A 124 3.59 -20.39 -8.78
C ALA A 124 2.49 -20.56 -7.71
N ASN A 125 2.40 -19.62 -6.75
CA ASN A 125 1.36 -19.63 -5.71
C ASN A 125 0.00 -19.23 -6.28
N VAL A 126 -0.02 -18.24 -7.16
CA VAL A 126 -1.24 -17.77 -7.84
C VAL A 126 -1.86 -18.87 -8.69
N CYS A 127 -1.05 -19.67 -9.40
CA CYS A 127 -1.53 -20.82 -10.17
C CYS A 127 -2.10 -21.96 -9.32
N GLN A 128 -1.85 -22.00 -8.02
CA GLN A 128 -2.30 -23.07 -7.12
C GLN A 128 -3.61 -22.73 -6.40
N TRP A 129 -4.20 -21.56 -6.65
CA TRP A 129 -5.45 -21.18 -6.02
C TRP A 129 -6.59 -22.14 -6.34
N LYS A 130 -7.36 -22.47 -5.30
CA LYS A 130 -8.53 -23.34 -5.41
C LYS A 130 -9.74 -22.53 -5.83
N LEU A 131 -10.66 -23.16 -6.57
CA LEU A 131 -11.91 -22.52 -7.01
C LEU A 131 -12.70 -21.90 -5.85
N ALA A 132 -12.74 -22.58 -4.70
CA ALA A 132 -13.43 -22.12 -3.49
C ALA A 132 -12.85 -20.83 -2.87
N GLU A 133 -11.61 -20.47 -3.22
CA GLU A 133 -10.91 -19.29 -2.67
C GLU A 133 -10.95 -18.11 -3.65
N LEU A 134 -11.38 -18.32 -4.90
CA LEU A 134 -11.25 -17.32 -5.98
C LEU A 134 -12.01 -16.03 -5.69
N ASP A 135 -13.21 -16.08 -5.10
CA ASP A 135 -13.96 -14.87 -4.77
C ASP A 135 -13.21 -13.96 -3.77
N PHE A 136 -12.49 -14.57 -2.84
CA PHE A 136 -11.65 -13.85 -1.88
C PHE A 136 -10.38 -13.34 -2.56
N LYS A 137 -9.73 -14.17 -3.37
CA LYS A 137 -8.52 -13.79 -4.13
C LYS A 137 -8.80 -12.67 -5.12
N GLN A 138 -9.96 -12.68 -5.77
CA GLN A 138 -10.40 -11.64 -6.68
C GLN A 138 -10.54 -10.31 -5.95
N ARG A 139 -11.28 -10.27 -4.83
CA ARG A 139 -11.44 -9.04 -4.04
C ARG A 139 -10.10 -8.48 -3.59
N ASN A 140 -9.24 -9.34 -3.03
CA ASN A 140 -7.91 -8.95 -2.57
C ASN A 140 -7.03 -8.44 -3.73
N PHE A 141 -7.04 -9.13 -4.88
CA PHE A 141 -6.32 -8.68 -6.07
C PHE A 141 -6.78 -7.31 -6.54
N LEU A 142 -8.10 -7.09 -6.66
CA LEU A 142 -8.65 -5.81 -7.12
C LEU A 142 -8.24 -4.67 -6.19
N ASP A 143 -8.35 -4.87 -4.88
CA ASP A 143 -7.98 -3.85 -3.88
C ASP A 143 -6.49 -3.52 -3.96
N LEU A 144 -5.61 -4.54 -4.00
CA LEU A 144 -4.16 -4.34 -4.12
C LEU A 144 -3.78 -3.68 -5.43
N TRP A 145 -4.45 -4.04 -6.53
CA TRP A 145 -4.17 -3.50 -7.85
C TRP A 145 -4.52 -2.02 -7.93
N ILE A 146 -5.72 -1.63 -7.47
CA ILE A 146 -6.16 -0.23 -7.44
C ILE A 146 -5.23 0.62 -6.56
N GLN A 147 -4.81 0.11 -5.40
CA GLN A 147 -3.91 0.83 -4.48
C GLN A 147 -2.50 1.02 -5.04
N SER A 148 -2.03 0.05 -5.83
CA SER A 148 -0.65 0.01 -6.35
C SER A 148 -0.51 0.65 -7.73
N HIS A 149 -1.63 0.88 -8.43
CA HIS A 149 -1.63 1.45 -9.77
C HIS A 149 -0.98 2.85 -9.80
N GLY A 150 0.00 3.05 -10.70
CA GLY A 150 0.78 4.29 -10.80
C GLY A 150 1.79 4.54 -9.68
N LYS A 151 1.95 3.63 -8.71
CA LYS A 151 2.89 3.74 -7.57
C LYS A 151 3.86 2.56 -7.47
N THR A 152 3.92 1.70 -8.48
CA THR A 152 4.65 0.42 -8.45
C THR A 152 6.13 0.59 -8.12
N ASP A 153 6.78 1.64 -8.66
CA ASP A 153 8.22 1.86 -8.48
C ASP A 153 8.55 2.36 -7.07
N VAL A 154 7.73 3.28 -6.54
CA VAL A 154 7.86 3.83 -5.18
C VAL A 154 7.61 2.73 -4.14
N LEU A 155 6.61 1.90 -4.37
CA LEU A 155 6.28 0.78 -3.47
C LEU A 155 7.33 -0.34 -3.52
N ALA A 156 7.89 -0.63 -4.71
CA ALA A 156 8.99 -1.58 -4.85
C ALA A 156 10.26 -1.12 -4.12
N GLN A 157 10.60 0.17 -4.22
CA GLN A 157 11.73 0.77 -3.48
C GLN A 157 11.51 0.71 -1.96
N GLY A 158 10.29 1.00 -1.50
CA GLY A 158 9.92 0.89 -0.08
C GLY A 158 10.03 -0.54 0.45
N ALA A 159 9.50 -1.52 -0.29
CA ALA A 159 9.60 -2.94 0.08
C ALA A 159 11.07 -3.42 0.17
N PHE A 160 11.92 -2.98 -0.75
CA PHE A 160 13.35 -3.30 -0.74
C PHE A 160 14.08 -2.67 0.45
N ALA A 161 13.77 -1.42 0.80
CA ALA A 161 14.35 -0.75 1.97
C ALA A 161 13.96 -1.43 3.29
N ILE A 162 12.70 -1.87 3.43
CA ILE A 162 12.22 -2.62 4.59
C ILE A 162 12.91 -3.99 4.68
N ALA A 163 13.05 -4.70 3.56
CA ALA A 163 13.73 -6.00 3.53
C ALA A 163 15.19 -5.88 3.98
N GLN A 164 15.94 -4.89 3.49
CA GLN A 164 17.32 -4.63 3.93
C GLN A 164 17.40 -4.27 5.42
N THR A 165 16.46 -3.47 5.91
CA THR A 165 16.43 -3.09 7.33
C THR A 165 16.12 -4.30 8.22
N SER A 166 15.20 -5.16 7.81
CA SER A 166 14.85 -6.38 8.55
C SER A 166 16.01 -7.39 8.59
N ALA A 167 16.76 -7.54 7.49
CA ALA A 167 17.97 -8.36 7.42
C ALA A 167 19.08 -7.79 8.33
N ALA A 168 19.30 -6.47 8.30
CA ALA A 168 20.28 -5.81 9.17
C ALA A 168 19.94 -5.91 10.66
N VAL A 169 18.65 -5.92 11.02
CA VAL A 169 18.19 -6.14 12.40
C VAL A 169 18.39 -7.61 12.81
N ALA A 170 18.10 -8.57 11.92
CA ALA A 170 18.35 -9.98 12.17
C ALA A 170 19.85 -10.28 12.39
N ASP A 171 20.74 -9.73 11.57
CA ASP A 171 22.19 -9.88 11.74
C ASP A 171 22.69 -9.29 13.07
N LYS A 172 22.16 -8.13 13.47
CA LYS A 172 22.47 -7.53 14.78
C LYS A 172 21.92 -8.31 15.97
N ALA A 173 20.84 -9.06 15.80
CA ALA A 173 20.26 -9.91 16.85
C ALA A 173 20.97 -11.28 16.96
N ILE A 174 21.62 -11.76 15.89
CA ILE A 174 22.36 -13.03 15.88
C ILE A 174 23.76 -12.88 16.49
N MET A 175 24.43 -11.73 16.29
CA MET A 175 25.76 -11.45 16.88
C MET A 175 25.85 -11.63 18.42
N PRO A 176 24.88 -11.14 19.23
CA PRO A 176 24.88 -11.34 20.68
C PRO A 176 24.69 -12.80 21.13
N LEU A 177 24.00 -13.63 20.34
CA LEU A 177 23.70 -15.02 20.70
C LEU A 177 24.90 -15.96 20.51
N LEU A 178 25.76 -15.68 19.53
CA LEU A 178 27.00 -16.45 19.31
C LEU A 178 28.08 -16.13 20.35
N GLU A 179 28.10 -14.91 20.89
CA GLU A 179 28.98 -14.50 21.99
C GLU A 179 28.57 -15.16 23.33
N LEU A 180 27.27 -15.34 23.57
CA LEU A 180 26.72 -15.96 24.79
C LEU A 180 27.05 -17.46 24.93
N HIS A 181 27.29 -18.17 23.83
CA HIS A 181 27.65 -19.59 23.86
C HIS A 181 29.12 -19.88 24.20
N LYS A 182 29.98 -18.85 24.26
CA LYS A 182 31.39 -19.02 24.68
C LYS A 182 31.60 -18.93 26.19
N VAL A 183 30.58 -18.56 26.96
CA VAL A 183 30.67 -18.35 28.41
C VAL A 183 29.61 -19.18 29.14
N TRP A 184 29.77 -20.50 29.20
CA TRP A 184 29.02 -21.31 30.17
C TRP A 184 29.98 -22.27 30.90
N PRO A 185 30.14 -22.16 32.24
CA PRO A 185 31.00 -23.06 32.98
C PRO A 185 30.30 -24.42 33.19
N GLN A 186 31.06 -25.50 33.06
CA GLN A 186 30.59 -26.86 33.35
C GLN A 186 30.18 -26.98 34.82
N GLN A 187 28.88 -27.12 35.10
CA GLN A 187 28.37 -27.43 36.43
C GLN A 187 27.94 -28.90 36.51
N LYS A 188 28.49 -29.57 37.54
CA LYS A 188 28.40 -30.99 37.89
C LYS A 188 26.97 -31.53 37.86
N ARG A 189 26.81 -32.74 37.30
CA ARG A 189 25.60 -33.58 37.44
C ARG A 189 25.55 -34.13 38.87
N GLU A 190 24.51 -33.79 39.61
CA GLU A 190 24.10 -34.53 40.81
C GLU A 190 22.98 -35.53 40.45
N SER A 191 23.09 -36.73 41.02
CA SER A 191 22.26 -37.92 40.75
C SER A 191 20.85 -37.82 41.36
N PRO A 192 19.84 -38.51 40.80
CA PRO A 192 18.46 -38.46 41.31
C PRO A 192 18.23 -39.42 42.51
N PRO A 193 17.26 -39.12 43.40
CA PRO A 193 16.94 -39.96 44.55
C PRO A 193 16.04 -41.16 44.20
N PRO A 194 16.03 -42.25 45.01
CA PRO A 194 15.40 -43.51 44.64
C PRO A 194 13.97 -43.67 45.18
N GLY A 195 13.12 -44.32 44.36
CA GLY A 195 12.01 -45.14 44.85
C GLY A 195 10.60 -44.68 44.51
N LEU A 196 9.92 -45.43 43.64
CA LEU A 196 8.65 -46.14 43.87
C LEU A 196 8.28 -46.96 42.60
N PRO A 197 7.49 -48.05 42.73
CA PRO A 197 7.73 -49.31 42.03
C PRO A 197 6.99 -49.47 40.69
N ALA A 198 7.50 -50.42 39.91
CA ALA A 198 7.04 -50.81 38.59
C ALA A 198 5.58 -51.31 38.57
N ALA A 199 4.75 -50.69 37.73
CA ALA A 199 3.48 -51.26 37.30
C ALA A 199 3.77 -52.35 36.25
N GLN A 200 3.42 -53.59 36.59
CA GLN A 200 3.51 -54.75 35.71
C GLN A 200 2.40 -54.69 34.65
N ASN A 201 2.78 -54.90 33.40
CA ASN A 201 1.88 -55.12 32.27
C ASN A 201 1.14 -56.45 32.41
N LYS A 202 -0.18 -56.44 32.19
CA LYS A 202 -0.91 -57.46 31.43
C LYS A 202 -2.09 -56.81 30.73
#